data_AF-A0A496MU95-F1
#
_entry.id   AF-A0A496MU95-F1
#
_cell.length_a   1.000
_cell.length_b   1.000
_cell.length_c   1.000
_cell.angle_alpha   90.00
_cell.angle_beta   90.00
_cell.angle_gamma   90.00
#
_symmetry.space_group_name_H-M   'P 1'
#
loop_
_entity.id
_entity.type
_entity.pdbx_description
1 polymer ?
#
loop_
_entity_poly.entity_id
_entity_poly.type
_entity_poly.pdbx_seq_one_letter_code
_entity_poly.pdbx_strand_id
1 'polypeptide(L)'
;MALNNRERITRAFDLLQEGLHDLVDEVMTRYFHTSDWPERMAAQDAQRYGRERRRLEKTDPQVQLRAITEYGREFSRELSRGQQSLASELRDTRNEWAHGGAFNSDDTGRALDTIERLLRAVNSMDSANDVRKLREDLQRTVYEDRTRKRSKPTNTASISA
;
A
#
# COMPACT_ATOMS: atom_id res chain seq x y z
N MET A 1 -1.85 -3.54 22.83
CA MET A 1 -0.64 -2.74 22.56
C MET A 1 -0.98 -1.77 21.44
N ALA A 2 -0.45 -0.54 21.45
CA ALA A 2 -0.58 0.35 20.30
C ALA A 2 0.18 -0.29 19.13
N LEU A 3 -0.44 -0.37 17.94
CA LEU A 3 0.24 -0.87 16.75
C LEU A 3 1.51 -0.05 16.50
N ASN A 4 2.57 -0.67 16.00
CA ASN A 4 3.71 0.05 15.47
C ASN A 4 3.45 0.47 14.00
N ASN A 5 4.29 1.34 13.45
CA ASN A 5 4.13 1.87 12.09
C ASN A 5 4.13 0.76 11.02
N ARG A 6 5.02 -0.23 11.16
CA ARG A 6 5.12 -1.34 10.21
C ARG A 6 3.88 -2.23 10.26
N GLU A 7 3.34 -2.50 11.44
CA GLU A 7 2.10 -3.26 11.62
C GLU A 7 0.89 -2.56 10.99
N ARG A 8 0.80 -1.23 11.09
CA ARG A 8 -0.23 -0.45 10.40
C ARG A 8 -0.12 -0.60 8.88
N ILE A 9 1.09 -0.53 8.34
CA ILE A 9 1.34 -0.69 6.90
C ILE A 9 0.98 -2.09 6.43
N THR A 10 1.39 -3.13 7.17
CA THR A 10 1.02 -4.52 6.86
C THR A 10 -0.49 -4.65 6.76
N ARG A 11 -1.23 -4.21 7.79
CA ARG A 11 -2.69 -4.29 7.81
C ARG A 11 -3.35 -3.48 6.69
N ALA A 12 -2.78 -2.33 6.34
CA ALA A 12 -3.29 -1.52 5.24
C ALA A 12 -3.05 -2.19 3.87
N PHE A 13 -1.93 -2.90 3.68
CA PHE A 13 -1.70 -3.69 2.48
C PHE A 13 -2.61 -4.92 2.39
N ASP A 14 -2.96 -5.54 3.52
CA ASP A 14 -3.95 -6.62 3.54
C ASP A 14 -5.33 -6.10 3.08
N LEU A 15 -5.77 -4.95 3.62
CA LEU A 15 -7.00 -4.28 3.18
C LEU A 15 -6.95 -3.84 1.72
N LEU A 16 -5.79 -3.38 1.24
CA LEU A 16 -5.57 -3.04 -0.16
C LEU A 16 -5.71 -4.28 -1.05
N GLN A 17 -5.10 -5.39 -0.64
CA GLN A 17 -5.13 -6.64 -1.36
C GLN A 17 -6.57 -7.10 -1.59
N GLU A 18 -7.37 -7.10 -0.52
CA GLU A 18 -8.78 -7.47 -0.57
C GLU A 18 -9.56 -6.51 -1.49
N GLY A 19 -9.39 -5.20 -1.30
CA GLY A 19 -10.15 -4.20 -2.04
C GLY A 19 -9.82 -4.07 -3.52
N LEU A 20 -8.62 -4.49 -3.95
CA LEU A 20 -8.23 -4.51 -5.36
C LEU A 20 -8.60 -5.80 -6.09
N HIS A 21 -8.93 -6.88 -5.37
CA HIS A 21 -8.97 -8.23 -5.94
C HIS A 21 -9.94 -8.35 -7.12
N ASP A 22 -11.22 -8.02 -6.92
CA ASP A 22 -12.26 -8.21 -7.93
C ASP A 22 -12.01 -7.36 -9.19
N LEU A 23 -11.66 -6.08 -9.00
CA LEU A 23 -11.38 -5.17 -10.11
C LEU A 23 -10.20 -5.66 -10.95
N VAL A 24 -9.09 -5.98 -10.30
CA VAL A 24 -7.88 -6.42 -11.01
C VAL A 24 -8.14 -7.75 -11.70
N ASP A 25 -8.81 -8.69 -11.03
CA ASP A 25 -9.09 -9.98 -11.61
C ASP A 25 -9.99 -9.88 -12.85
N GLU A 26 -11.04 -9.07 -12.79
CA GLU A 26 -11.95 -8.84 -13.91
C GLU A 26 -11.22 -8.22 -15.11
N VAL A 27 -10.50 -7.12 -14.90
CA VAL A 27 -9.81 -6.39 -15.98
C VAL A 27 -8.72 -7.25 -16.62
N MET A 28 -7.91 -7.93 -15.81
CA MET A 28 -6.81 -8.74 -16.31
C MET A 28 -7.30 -10.04 -16.97
N THR A 29 -8.35 -10.65 -16.44
CA THR A 29 -9.00 -11.81 -17.08
C THR A 29 -9.53 -11.44 -18.45
N ARG A 30 -10.16 -10.26 -18.59
CA ARG A 30 -10.64 -9.74 -19.87
C ARG A 30 -9.50 -9.50 -20.85
N TYR A 31 -8.41 -8.87 -20.41
CA TYR A 31 -7.26 -8.56 -21.27
C TYR A 31 -6.52 -9.82 -21.75
N PHE A 32 -6.30 -10.79 -20.87
CA PHE A 32 -5.57 -12.02 -21.19
C PHE A 32 -6.46 -13.15 -21.73
N HIS A 33 -7.78 -12.98 -21.72
CA HIS A 33 -8.77 -14.00 -22.06
C HIS A 33 -8.62 -15.29 -21.23
N THR A 34 -8.18 -15.19 -19.99
CA THR A 34 -8.03 -16.32 -19.05
C THR A 34 -8.05 -15.84 -17.61
N SER A 35 -8.66 -16.63 -16.71
CA SER A 35 -8.57 -16.39 -15.27
C SER A 35 -7.16 -16.65 -14.73
N ASP A 36 -6.31 -17.36 -15.47
CA ASP A 36 -4.90 -17.57 -15.15
C ASP A 36 -4.00 -16.47 -15.75
N TRP A 37 -4.45 -15.22 -15.67
CA TRP A 37 -3.69 -14.07 -16.13
C TRP A 37 -2.35 -13.87 -15.39
N PRO A 38 -2.14 -14.28 -14.10
CA PRO A 38 -0.84 -14.15 -13.47
C PRO A 38 0.24 -14.98 -14.17
N GLU A 39 -0.08 -16.19 -14.63
CA GLU A 39 0.85 -17.02 -15.41
C GLU A 39 1.17 -16.39 -16.76
N ARG A 40 0.18 -15.76 -17.41
CA ARG A 40 0.40 -15.03 -18.68
C ARG A 40 1.28 -13.80 -18.49
N MET A 41 1.06 -13.03 -17.43
CA MET A 41 1.92 -11.90 -17.05
C MET A 41 3.35 -12.40 -16.76
N ALA A 42 3.50 -13.48 -16.00
CA ALA A 42 4.80 -14.06 -15.67
C ALA A 42 5.54 -14.58 -16.92
N ALA A 43 4.82 -15.18 -17.88
CA ALA A 43 5.38 -15.60 -19.16
C ALA A 43 5.88 -14.42 -20.00
N GLN A 44 5.10 -13.32 -20.06
CA GLN A 44 5.51 -12.09 -20.74
C GLN A 44 6.75 -11.47 -20.09
N ASP A 45 6.82 -11.45 -18.76
CA ASP A 45 7.99 -10.96 -18.01
C ASP A 45 9.25 -11.79 -18.33
N ALA A 46 9.14 -13.12 -18.29
CA ALA A 46 10.24 -14.02 -18.57
C ALA A 46 10.80 -13.80 -19.99
N GLN A 47 9.90 -13.67 -20.98
CA GLN A 47 10.28 -13.39 -22.36
C GLN A 47 10.93 -12.01 -22.52
N ARG A 48 10.39 -10.99 -21.86
CA ARG A 48 10.86 -9.59 -21.98
C ARG A 48 12.22 -9.36 -21.33
N TYR A 49 12.45 -9.97 -20.16
CA TYR A 49 13.64 -9.71 -19.35
C TYR A 49 14.69 -10.84 -19.40
N GLY A 50 14.41 -11.93 -20.12
CA GLY A 50 15.31 -13.09 -20.18
C GLY A 50 15.52 -13.76 -18.83
N ARG A 51 14.48 -13.78 -17.98
CA ARG A 51 14.53 -14.33 -16.61
C ARG A 51 13.66 -15.56 -16.50
N GLU A 52 13.92 -16.37 -15.47
CA GLU A 52 13.03 -17.48 -15.12
C GLU A 52 11.62 -16.97 -14.79
N ARG A 53 10.61 -17.76 -15.18
CA ARG A 53 9.22 -17.46 -14.88
C ARG A 53 9.01 -17.52 -13.36
N ARG A 54 8.57 -16.39 -12.78
CA ARG A 54 8.24 -16.30 -11.36
C ARG A 54 6.77 -16.66 -11.15
N ARG A 55 6.47 -17.32 -10.04
CA ARG A 55 5.09 -17.52 -9.59
C ARG A 55 4.52 -16.17 -9.15
N LEU A 56 3.41 -15.77 -9.76
CA LEU A 56 2.64 -14.57 -9.40
C LEU A 56 1.29 -15.01 -8.83
N GLU A 57 0.88 -14.40 -7.73
CA GLU A 57 -0.37 -14.72 -7.03
C GLU A 57 -1.33 -13.53 -7.10
N LYS A 58 -2.62 -13.78 -7.36
CA LYS A 58 -3.65 -12.72 -7.42
C LYS A 58 -3.87 -11.99 -6.10
N THR A 59 -3.49 -12.63 -5.00
CA THR A 59 -3.56 -12.12 -3.63
C THR A 59 -2.26 -11.45 -3.20
N ASP A 60 -1.26 -11.29 -4.08
CA ASP A 60 -0.10 -10.44 -3.75
C ASP A 60 -0.41 -8.99 -4.15
N PRO A 61 -0.46 -8.03 -3.20
CA PRO A 61 -0.67 -6.63 -3.53
C PRO A 61 0.35 -6.08 -4.52
N GLN A 62 1.59 -6.61 -4.56
CA GLN A 62 2.56 -6.20 -5.58
C GLN A 62 2.10 -6.58 -6.99
N VAL A 63 1.53 -7.78 -7.16
CA VAL A 63 1.05 -8.27 -8.46
C VAL A 63 -0.15 -7.44 -8.90
N GLN A 64 -1.07 -7.14 -7.98
CA GLN A 64 -2.23 -6.28 -8.26
C GLN A 64 -1.82 -4.86 -8.66
N LEU A 65 -0.89 -4.25 -7.93
CA LEU A 65 -0.39 -2.90 -8.25
C LEU A 65 0.40 -2.89 -9.57
N ARG A 66 1.13 -3.97 -9.88
CA ARG A 66 1.78 -4.15 -11.19
C ARG A 66 0.75 -4.23 -12.31
N ALA A 67 -0.34 -4.96 -12.14
CA ALA A 67 -1.42 -5.03 -13.13
C ALA A 67 -1.96 -3.63 -13.47
N ILE A 68 -2.31 -2.84 -12.46
CA ILE A 68 -2.85 -1.47 -12.63
C ILE A 68 -1.86 -0.57 -13.38
N THR A 69 -0.57 -0.67 -13.09
CA THR A 69 0.45 0.25 -13.62
C THR A 69 1.01 -0.16 -14.97
N GLU A 70 1.18 -1.46 -15.21
CA GLU A 70 1.76 -1.98 -16.46
C GLU A 70 0.70 -2.15 -17.57
N TYR A 71 -0.57 -2.34 -17.18
CA TYR A 71 -1.72 -2.49 -18.09
C TYR A 71 -2.72 -1.33 -17.95
N GLY A 72 -2.29 -0.16 -17.48
CA GLY A 72 -3.17 0.97 -17.10
C GLY A 72 -4.14 1.48 -18.19
N ARG A 73 -3.89 1.19 -19.47
CA ARG A 73 -4.87 1.46 -20.54
C ARG A 73 -6.16 0.67 -20.34
N GLU A 74 -6.07 -0.58 -19.89
CA GLU A 74 -7.22 -1.46 -19.67
C GLU A 74 -8.06 -1.02 -18.45
N PHE A 75 -7.42 -0.34 -17.50
CA PHE A 75 -8.05 0.22 -16.29
C PHE A 75 -8.61 1.64 -16.50
N SER A 76 -8.58 2.18 -17.71
CA SER A 76 -8.92 3.59 -17.94
C SER A 76 -10.42 3.91 -17.79
N ARG A 77 -11.28 2.88 -17.69
CA ARG A 77 -12.72 3.07 -17.41
C ARG A 77 -12.98 3.23 -15.92
N GLU A 78 -12.16 2.61 -15.09
CA GLU A 78 -12.34 2.50 -13.64
C GLU A 78 -11.40 3.45 -12.88
N LEU A 79 -10.19 3.67 -13.41
CA LEU A 79 -9.15 4.50 -12.81
C LEU A 79 -8.62 5.53 -13.81
N SER A 80 -8.76 6.81 -13.45
CA SER A 80 -8.07 7.91 -14.14
C SER A 80 -6.55 7.78 -14.03
N ARG A 81 -5.81 8.46 -14.91
CA ARG A 81 -4.33 8.49 -14.86
C ARG A 81 -3.78 8.95 -13.50
N GLY A 82 -4.44 9.92 -12.87
CA GLY A 82 -4.07 10.37 -11.53
C GLY A 82 -4.27 9.27 -10.49
N GLN A 83 -5.37 8.52 -10.53
CA GLN A 83 -5.58 7.40 -9.62
C GLN A 83 -4.61 6.24 -9.89
N GLN A 84 -4.26 5.97 -11.15
CA GLN A 84 -3.22 4.99 -11.49
C GLN A 84 -1.84 5.38 -10.94
N SER A 85 -1.51 6.67 -10.86
CA SER A 85 -0.25 7.11 -10.23
C SER A 85 -0.16 6.79 -8.74
N LEU A 86 -1.30 6.67 -8.03
CA LEU A 86 -1.31 6.18 -6.65
C LEU A 86 -0.81 4.74 -6.58
N ALA A 87 -1.18 3.89 -7.54
CA ALA A 87 -0.69 2.51 -7.60
C ALA A 87 0.83 2.46 -7.82
N SER A 88 1.40 3.36 -8.63
CA SER A 88 2.86 3.47 -8.79
C SER A 88 3.55 3.83 -7.48
N GLU A 89 3.06 4.82 -6.73
CA GLU A 89 3.60 5.19 -5.41
C GLU A 89 3.53 4.01 -4.42
N LEU A 90 2.43 3.25 -4.45
CA LEU A 90 2.26 2.09 -3.57
C LEU A 90 3.15 0.90 -3.95
N ARG A 91 3.55 0.76 -5.22
CA ARG A 91 4.57 -0.24 -5.60
C ARG A 91 5.90 0.05 -4.91
N ASP A 92 6.32 1.31 -4.88
CA ASP A 92 7.57 1.71 -4.23
C ASP A 92 7.47 1.52 -2.72
N THR A 93 6.34 1.92 -2.12
CA THR A 93 6.05 1.73 -0.69
C THR A 93 6.05 0.24 -0.29
N ARG A 94 5.42 -0.63 -1.09
CA ARG A 94 5.41 -2.09 -0.88
C ARG A 94 6.81 -2.65 -1.01
N ASN A 95 7.57 -2.22 -2.02
CA ASN A 95 8.94 -2.66 -2.22
C ASN A 95 9.81 -2.33 -1.00
N GLU A 96 9.74 -1.09 -0.50
CA GLU A 96 10.43 -0.68 0.73
C GLU A 96 10.00 -1.52 1.95
N TRP A 97 8.69 -1.73 2.13
CA TRP A 97 8.17 -2.58 3.20
C TRP A 97 8.69 -4.02 3.13
N ALA A 98 8.69 -4.63 1.94
CA ALA A 98 9.16 -6.00 1.71
C ALA A 98 10.67 -6.15 1.94
N HIS A 99 11.44 -5.08 1.74
CA HIS A 99 12.88 -5.04 1.99
C HIS A 99 13.26 -4.60 3.41
N GLY A 100 12.29 -4.48 4.32
CA GLY A 100 12.55 -4.15 5.73
C GLY A 100 12.80 -2.66 5.99
N GLY A 101 12.33 -1.78 5.10
CA GLY A 101 12.44 -0.33 5.26
C GLY A 101 11.84 0.19 6.57
N ALA A 102 12.43 1.27 7.07
CA ALA A 102 12.02 1.91 8.31
C ALA A 102 10.98 3.00 8.01
N PHE A 103 9.77 2.84 8.57
CA PHE A 103 8.69 3.81 8.38
C PHE A 103 8.56 4.70 9.60
N ASN A 104 8.82 6.00 9.43
CA ASN A 104 8.47 7.00 10.44
C ASN A 104 6.96 7.33 10.36
N SER A 105 6.46 8.14 11.30
CA SER A 105 5.01 8.45 11.37
C SER A 105 4.49 9.23 10.17
N ASP A 106 5.31 10.08 9.54
CA ASP A 106 4.90 10.86 8.38
C ASP A 106 4.82 9.96 7.13
N ASP A 107 5.82 9.08 6.93
CA ASP A 107 5.83 8.09 5.84
C ASP A 107 4.66 7.11 5.99
N THR A 108 4.39 6.66 7.21
CA THR A 108 3.25 5.79 7.52
C THR A 108 1.93 6.51 7.22
N GLY A 109 1.81 7.78 7.62
CA GLY A 109 0.62 8.59 7.35
C GLY A 109 0.37 8.78 5.85
N ARG A 110 1.44 9.00 5.08
CA ARG A 110 1.39 9.10 3.61
C ARG A 110 0.94 7.77 2.99
N ALA A 111 1.58 6.67 3.35
CA ALA A 111 1.22 5.35 2.83
C ALA A 111 -0.27 5.03 3.08
N LEU A 112 -0.77 5.27 4.29
CA LEU A 112 -2.17 5.04 4.64
C LEU A 112 -3.13 5.94 3.83
N ASP A 113 -2.80 7.22 3.63
CA ASP A 113 -3.62 8.12 2.79
C ASP A 113 -3.65 7.67 1.32
N THR A 114 -2.50 7.29 0.77
CA THR A 114 -2.40 6.80 -0.62
C THR A 114 -3.18 5.50 -0.82
N ILE A 115 -3.10 4.56 0.13
CA ILE A 115 -3.91 3.33 0.14
C ILE A 115 -5.40 3.65 0.22
N GLU A 116 -5.82 4.53 1.15
CA GLU A 116 -7.22 4.94 1.30
C GLU A 116 -7.77 5.52 -0.01
N ARG A 117 -7.02 6.42 -0.66
CA ARG A 117 -7.44 7.06 -1.91
C ARG A 117 -7.60 6.06 -3.06
N LEU A 118 -6.68 5.10 -3.18
CA LEU A 118 -6.78 4.07 -4.22
C LEU A 118 -7.98 3.15 -3.95
N LEU A 119 -8.19 2.73 -2.71
CA LEU A 119 -9.36 1.92 -2.32
C LEU A 119 -10.69 2.63 -2.62
N ARG A 120 -10.78 3.94 -2.32
CA ARG A 120 -11.95 4.74 -2.69
C ARG A 120 -12.12 4.84 -4.21
N ALA A 121 -11.02 4.97 -4.96
CA ALA A 121 -11.05 5.05 -6.42
C ALA A 121 -11.62 3.78 -7.07
N VAL A 122 -11.38 2.61 -6.46
CA VAL A 122 -11.92 1.32 -6.93
C VAL A 122 -13.26 0.95 -6.27
N ASN A 123 -13.91 1.90 -5.58
CA ASN A 123 -15.17 1.70 -4.84
C ASN A 123 -15.11 0.66 -3.71
N SER A 124 -13.93 0.33 -3.18
CA SER A 124 -13.76 -0.54 -2.01
C SER A 124 -13.89 0.27 -0.72
N MET A 125 -15.13 0.67 -0.42
CA MET A 125 -15.41 1.65 0.63
C MET A 125 -15.19 1.12 2.06
N ASP A 126 -15.45 -0.17 2.31
CA ASP A 126 -15.25 -0.77 3.63
C ASP A 126 -13.76 -0.84 3.98
N SER A 127 -12.93 -1.39 3.08
CA SER A 127 -11.48 -1.41 3.24
C SER A 127 -10.91 0.01 3.34
N ALA A 128 -11.40 0.97 2.53
CA ALA A 128 -10.98 2.36 2.63
C ALA A 128 -11.30 2.98 4.00
N ASN A 129 -12.47 2.70 4.56
CA ASN A 129 -12.86 3.21 5.87
C ASN A 129 -12.03 2.58 7.00
N ASP A 130 -11.64 1.31 6.87
CA ASP A 130 -10.76 0.68 7.84
C ASP A 130 -9.33 1.21 7.77
N VAL A 131 -8.80 1.52 6.57
CA VAL A 131 -7.53 2.24 6.43
C VAL A 131 -7.61 3.65 7.01
N ARG A 132 -8.74 4.34 6.84
CA ARG A 132 -8.97 5.66 7.46
C ARG A 132 -8.85 5.59 8.99
N LYS A 133 -9.44 4.56 9.63
CA LYS A 133 -9.31 4.35 11.08
C LYS A 133 -7.86 4.16 11.51
N LEU A 134 -7.08 3.36 10.75
CA LEU A 134 -5.64 3.18 11.03
C LEU A 134 -4.87 4.51 10.99
N ARG A 135 -5.24 5.41 10.07
CA ARG A 135 -4.64 6.74 9.92
C ARG A 135 -5.03 7.67 11.06
N GLU A 136 -6.30 7.69 11.46
CA GLU A 136 -6.79 8.46 12.62
C GLU A 136 -6.10 8.01 13.92
N ASP A 137 -5.92 6.70 14.12
CA ASP A 137 -5.22 6.14 15.28
C ASP A 137 -3.73 6.50 15.30
N LEU A 138 -3.07 6.53 14.14
CA LEU A 138 -1.70 7.02 14.01
C LEU A 138 -1.60 8.49 14.41
N GLN A 139 -2.49 9.35 13.88
CA GLN A 139 -2.50 10.78 14.21
C GLN A 139 -2.70 11.03 15.70
N ARG A 140 -3.59 10.27 16.35
CA ARG A 140 -3.80 10.32 17.79
C ARG A 140 -2.54 9.95 18.56
N THR A 141 -1.89 8.86 18.18
CA THR A 141 -0.64 8.39 18.81
C THR A 141 0.46 9.46 18.69
N VAL A 142 0.63 10.05 17.50
CA VAL A 142 1.63 11.11 17.27
C VAL A 142 1.35 12.34 18.13
N TYR A 143 0.09 12.73 18.26
CA TYR A 143 -0.31 13.87 19.09
C TYR A 143 -0.05 13.62 20.58
N GLU A 144 -0.42 12.45 21.08
CA GLU A 144 -0.14 12.03 22.47
C GLU A 144 1.37 12.00 22.76
N ASP A 145 2.18 11.49 21.84
CA ASP A 145 3.63 11.45 22.01
C ASP A 145 4.27 12.85 22.00
N ARG A 146 3.77 13.76 21.15
CA ARG A 146 4.22 15.17 21.12
C ARG A 146 3.86 15.90 22.42
N THR A 147 2.64 15.70 22.94
CA THR A 147 2.20 16.33 24.19
C THR A 147 2.98 15.81 25.39
N ARG A 148 3.20 14.49 25.49
CA ARG A 148 4.05 13.87 26.53
C ARG A 148 5.50 14.34 26.50
N LYS A 149 6.09 14.49 25.32
CA LYS A 149 7.46 15.02 25.19
C LYS A 149 7.56 16.47 25.66
N ARG A 150 6.53 17.28 25.39
CA ARG A 150 6.47 18.69 25.80
C ARG A 150 6.25 18.87 27.31
N SER A 151 5.58 17.93 27.97
CA SER A 151 5.27 18.01 29.40
C SER A 151 6.37 17.46 30.33
N LYS A 152 7.44 16.85 29.80
CA LYS A 152 8.60 16.43 30.62
C LYS A 152 9.49 17.65 30.93
N PRO A 153 9.61 18.10 32.19
CA PRO A 153 10.54 19.17 32.52
C PRO A 153 11.98 18.70 32.27
N THR A 154 12.76 19.52 31.57
CA THR A 154 14.19 19.36 31.36
C THR A 154 14.93 19.56 32.68
N ASN A 155 14.88 18.57 33.57
CA ASN A 155 15.62 18.62 34.82
C ASN A 155 17.07 18.19 34.55
N THR A 156 17.83 19.06 33.87
CA THR A 156 19.28 18.97 33.74
C THR A 156 19.91 20.14 34.50
N ALA A 157 19.70 20.16 35.81
CA ALA A 157 20.54 20.92 36.72
C ALA A 157 21.56 19.95 37.33
N SER A 158 22.59 19.59 36.57
CA SER A 158 23.84 19.08 37.14
C SER A 158 24.59 20.29 37.68
N ILE A 159 24.25 20.71 38.90
CA ILE A 159 25.11 21.54 39.73
C ILE A 159 25.99 20.55 40.50
N SER A 160 27.27 20.50 40.19
CA SER A 160 28.28 19.95 41.07
C SER A 160 29.41 20.97 41.14
N ALA A 161 29.59 21.49 42.36
CA ALA A 161 30.62 22.42 42.78
C ALA A 161 31.97 21.72 42.95
#